data_AF-A0A1M5KVY1-F1
#
_entry.id   AF-A0A1M5KVY1-F1
#
_cell.length_a   1.000
_cell.length_b   1.000
_cell.length_c   1.000
_cell.angle_alpha   90.00
_cell.angle_beta   90.00
_cell.angle_gamma   90.00
#
_symmetry.space_group_name_H-M   'P 1'
#
loop_
_entity.id
_entity.type
_entity.pdbx_description
1 polymer ?
#
loop_
_entity_poly.entity_id
_entity_poly.type
_entity_poly.pdbx_seq_one_letter_code
_entity_poly.pdbx_strand_id
1 'polypeptide(L)'
;MLFAALLAQIFSRTFVLADYYINTAKYANNCENKSRPKMHCQGKCQMMKKLKAAEENEKKEADKVRLSNSDIPFPQKSDIIFLPLINDLTLNISFPEYVCIYSSRYIDTIFIPPKEIA
;
A
#
# COMPACT_ATOMS: atom_id res chain seq x y z
N MET A 1 -15.37 2.62 -27.55
CA MET A 1 -15.29 3.68 -26.52
C MET A 1 -15.25 3.11 -25.10
N LEU A 2 -16.21 2.28 -24.66
CA LEU A 2 -16.21 1.70 -23.30
C LEU A 2 -14.98 0.87 -22.94
N PHE A 3 -14.47 0.06 -23.88
CA PHE A 3 -13.29 -0.78 -23.64
C PHE A 3 -12.03 0.06 -23.34
N ALA A 4 -11.86 1.19 -24.02
CA ALA A 4 -10.73 2.10 -23.79
C ALA A 4 -10.81 2.78 -22.42
N ALA A 5 -12.01 3.11 -21.93
CA ALA A 5 -12.21 3.69 -20.61
C ALA A 5 -11.89 2.68 -19.49
N LEU A 6 -12.31 1.42 -19.64
CA LEU A 6 -11.98 0.35 -18.69
C LEU A 6 -10.46 0.12 -18.62
N LEU A 7 -9.81 0.08 -19.78
CA LEU A 7 -8.37 -0.04 -19.89
C LEU A 7 -7.65 1.14 -19.22
N ALA A 8 -8.08 2.38 -19.45
CA ALA A 8 -7.49 3.56 -18.83
C ALA A 8 -7.53 3.52 -17.29
N GLN A 9 -8.64 3.03 -16.71
CA GLN A 9 -8.78 2.84 -15.25
C GLN A 9 -7.83 1.77 -14.70
N ILE A 10 -7.55 0.72 -15.46
CA ILE A 10 -6.65 -0.36 -15.06
C ILE A 10 -5.18 0.07 -15.19
N PHE A 11 -4.87 0.89 -16.19
CA PHE A 11 -3.49 1.23 -16.53
C PHE A 11 -2.81 2.17 -15.54
N SER A 12 -3.54 2.98 -14.78
CA SER A 12 -2.95 3.94 -13.83
C SER A 12 -2.06 3.25 -12.80
N ARG A 13 -2.56 2.17 -12.18
CA ARG A 13 -1.84 1.39 -11.16
C ARG A 13 -0.77 0.50 -11.77
N THR A 14 -1.07 -0.16 -12.89
CA THR A 14 -0.12 -1.10 -13.52
C THR A 14 1.10 -0.39 -14.07
N PHE A 15 0.97 0.84 -14.55
CA PHE A 15 2.10 1.65 -14.99
C PHE A 15 3.10 1.95 -13.87
N VAL A 16 2.61 2.30 -12.67
CA VAL A 16 3.48 2.55 -11.50
C VAL A 16 4.23 1.28 -11.08
N LEU A 17 3.56 0.13 -11.10
CA LEU A 17 4.19 -1.16 -10.81
C LEU A 17 5.23 -1.53 -11.89
N ALA A 18 4.90 -1.36 -13.16
CA ALA A 18 5.81 -1.64 -14.27
C ALA A 18 7.08 -0.78 -14.18
N ASP A 19 6.95 0.53 -13.93
CA ASP A 19 8.10 1.42 -13.73
C ASP A 19 8.95 0.99 -12.52
N TYR A 20 8.33 0.52 -11.44
CA TYR A 20 9.07 -0.01 -10.30
C TYR A 20 9.88 -1.26 -10.64
N TYR A 21 9.32 -2.20 -11.41
CA TYR A 21 10.04 -3.43 -11.78
C TYR A 21 11.14 -3.18 -12.82
N ILE A 22 10.92 -2.26 -13.76
CA ILE A 22 11.94 -1.89 -14.76
C ILE A 22 13.08 -1.11 -14.09
N ASN A 23 12.76 -0.21 -13.15
CA ASN A 23 13.71 0.72 -12.56
C ASN A 23 13.91 0.53 -11.04
N THR A 24 13.87 -0.70 -10.53
CA THR A 24 13.91 -0.97 -9.07
C THR A 24 15.11 -0.31 -8.37
N ALA A 25 16.28 -0.28 -9.02
CA ALA A 25 17.48 0.38 -8.48
C ALA A 25 17.26 1.88 -8.19
N LYS A 26 16.56 2.58 -9.08
CA LYS A 26 16.22 4.01 -8.90
C LYS A 26 15.32 4.21 -7.68
N TYR A 27 14.34 3.33 -7.50
CA TYR A 27 13.45 3.36 -6.34
C TYR A 27 14.18 3.03 -5.04
N ALA A 28 15.08 2.06 -5.05
CA ALA A 28 15.90 1.69 -3.90
C ALA A 28 16.86 2.82 -3.49
N ASN A 29 17.52 3.45 -4.46
CA ASN A 29 18.42 4.59 -4.25
C ASN A 29 17.71 5.78 -3.60
N ASN A 30 16.43 5.98 -3.93
CA ASN A 30 15.61 7.07 -3.40
C ASN A 30 14.76 6.65 -2.18
N CYS A 31 15.02 5.50 -1.54
CA CYS A 31 14.28 5.11 -0.35
C CYS A 31 14.43 6.16 0.77
N GLU A 32 13.33 6.54 1.42
CA GLU A 32 13.33 7.49 2.55
C GLU A 32 13.75 6.81 3.87
N ASN A 33 13.49 5.51 4.00
CA ASN A 33 13.77 4.72 5.20
C ASN A 33 15.18 4.08 5.20
N LYS A 34 16.19 4.76 4.66
CA LYS A 34 17.59 4.26 4.64
C LYS A 34 18.14 3.98 6.03
N SER A 35 17.72 4.76 7.02
CA SER A 35 18.11 4.62 8.43
C SER A 35 17.41 3.44 9.15
N ARG A 36 16.44 2.78 8.51
CA ARG A 36 15.64 1.69 9.09
C ARG A 36 15.74 0.40 8.26
N PRO A 37 16.90 -0.28 8.25
CA PRO A 37 17.13 -1.46 7.42
C PRO A 37 16.19 -2.64 7.73
N LYS A 38 15.68 -2.72 8.97
CA LYS A 38 14.70 -3.72 9.43
C LYS A 38 13.37 -3.70 8.66
N MET A 39 13.07 -2.61 7.95
CA MET A 39 11.81 -2.45 7.18
C MET A 39 11.86 -3.09 5.79
N HIS A 40 13.02 -3.60 5.34
CA HIS A 40 13.21 -4.20 4.03
C HIS A 40 12.62 -3.36 2.87
N CYS A 41 12.86 -2.05 2.91
CA CYS A 41 12.27 -1.05 2.01
C CYS A 41 12.40 -1.40 0.52
N GLN A 42 13.62 -1.68 0.04
CA GLN A 42 13.90 -2.03 -1.38
C GLN A 42 13.28 -1.05 -2.41
N GLY A 43 13.00 0.21 -2.03
CA GLY A 43 12.30 1.18 -2.86
C GLY A 43 10.77 1.06 -2.88
N LYS A 44 10.19 0.07 -2.19
CA LYS A 44 8.73 -0.14 -2.08
C LYS A 44 7.99 1.03 -1.43
N CYS A 45 8.63 1.76 -0.50
CA CYS A 45 8.04 2.96 0.10
C CYS A 45 7.71 4.03 -0.96
N GLN A 46 8.64 4.28 -1.88
CA GLN A 46 8.48 5.26 -2.97
C GLN A 46 7.42 4.79 -3.97
N MET A 47 7.40 3.50 -4.30
CA MET A 47 6.34 2.91 -5.14
C MET A 47 4.96 3.10 -4.50
N MET A 48 4.81 2.76 -3.22
CA MET A 48 3.55 2.93 -2.49
C MET A 48 3.13 4.40 -2.42
N LYS A 49 4.07 5.33 -2.24
CA LYS A 49 3.80 6.77 -2.23
C LYS A 49 3.23 7.25 -3.56
N LYS A 50 3.82 6.82 -4.69
CA LYS A 50 3.30 7.13 -6.03
C LYS A 50 1.91 6.53 -6.26
N LEU A 51 1.68 5.29 -5.80
CA LEU A 51 0.39 4.64 -5.93
C LEU A 51 -0.70 5.39 -5.16
N LYS A 52 -0.43 5.79 -3.91
CA LYS A 52 -1.37 6.60 -3.11
C LYS A 52 -1.65 7.97 -3.74
N ALA A 53 -0.62 8.63 -4.28
CA ALA A 53 -0.80 9.91 -4.96
C ALA A 53 -1.69 9.77 -6.21
N ALA A 54 -1.54 8.68 -6.97
CA ALA A 54 -2.42 8.39 -8.12
C ALA A 54 -3.88 8.18 -7.67
N GLU A 55 -4.11 7.39 -6.62
CA GLU A 55 -5.46 7.16 -6.06
C GLU A 55 -6.11 8.45 -5.53
N GLU A 56 -5.35 9.32 -4.87
CA GLU A 56 -5.87 10.60 -4.38
C GLU A 56 -6.26 11.55 -5.51
N ASN A 57 -5.51 11.54 -6.61
CA ASN A 57 -5.83 12.35 -7.79
C ASN A 57 -7.11 11.83 -8.48
N GLU A 58 -7.25 10.52 -8.64
CA GLU A 58 -8.46 9.89 -9.17
C GLU A 58 -9.70 10.25 -8.32
N LYS A 59 -9.58 10.22 -6.99
CA LYS A 59 -10.66 10.62 -6.07
C LYS A 59 -11.03 12.09 -6.21
N LYS A 60 -10.03 12.98 -6.26
CA LYS A 60 -10.25 14.43 -6.44
C LYS A 60 -10.92 14.75 -7.78
N GLU A 61 -10.57 14.04 -8.85
CA GLU A 61 -11.25 14.18 -10.14
C GLU A 61 -12.71 13.69 -10.07
N ALA A 62 -12.97 12.55 -9.43
CA ALA A 62 -14.32 12.05 -9.21
C ALA A 62 -15.18 13.03 -8.38
N ASP A 63 -14.60 13.67 -7.36
CA ASP A 63 -15.29 14.66 -6.52
C ASP A 63 -15.56 15.98 -7.26
N LYS A 64 -14.67 16.41 -8.18
CA LYS A 64 -14.93 17.57 -9.05
C LYS A 64 -16.10 17.35 -10.00
N VAL A 65 -16.25 16.14 -10.54
CA VAL A 65 -17.39 15.77 -11.40
C VAL A 65 -18.71 15.75 -10.60
N ARG A 66 -18.65 15.43 -9.31
CA ARG A 66 -19.82 15.46 -8.41
C ARG A 66 -20.27 16.87 -8.05
N LEU A 67 -19.34 17.81 -7.90
CA LEU A 67 -19.67 19.19 -7.53
C LEU A 67 -20.23 20.03 -8.70
N SER A 68 -20.00 19.62 -9.95
CA SER A 68 -20.51 20.30 -11.14
C SER A 68 -21.92 19.88 -11.56
N ASN A 69 -22.50 18.85 -10.94
CA ASN A 69 -23.84 18.34 -11.26
C ASN A 69 -24.75 18.50 -10.04
N SER A 70 -25.12 19.74 -9.72
CA SER A 70 -26.29 19.99 -8.89
C SER A 70 -27.55 19.57 -9.67
N ASP A 71 -28.29 18.66 -9.04
CA ASP A 71 -29.69 18.26 -9.28
C ASP A 71 -29.96 17.16 -10.32
N ILE A 72 -29.65 15.91 -9.95
CA ILE A 72 -30.47 14.77 -10.39
C ILE A 72 -31.11 14.17 -9.12
N PRO A 73 -32.42 14.38 -8.87
CA PRO A 73 -33.12 13.66 -7.83
C PRO A 73 -33.18 12.20 -8.27
N PHE A 74 -32.53 11.30 -7.52
CA PHE A 74 -32.63 9.87 -7.73
C PHE A 74 -33.73 9.33 -6.79
N PRO A 75 -34.93 9.00 -7.27
CA PRO A 75 -35.92 8.35 -6.43
C PRO A 75 -35.74 6.84 -6.60
N GLN A 76 -35.31 6.14 -5.55
CA GLN A 76 -35.80 4.79 -5.28
C GLN A 76 -35.37 4.35 -3.89
N LYS A 77 -36.33 4.45 -2.96
CA LYS A 77 -36.28 3.83 -1.65
C LYS A 77 -36.53 2.33 -1.87
N SER A 78 -35.50 1.50 -1.74
CA SER A 78 -35.68 0.05 -1.68
C SER A 78 -35.57 -0.39 -0.22
N ASP A 79 -36.68 -0.88 0.34
CA ASP A 79 -36.69 -1.49 1.67
C ASP A 79 -35.98 -2.84 1.58
N ILE A 80 -34.69 -2.85 1.97
CA ILE A 80 -33.89 -4.08 2.06
C ILE A 80 -34.36 -4.85 3.30
N ILE A 81 -35.11 -5.93 3.10
CA ILE A 81 -35.46 -6.88 4.15
C ILE A 81 -34.25 -7.82 4.33
N PHE A 82 -33.55 -7.67 5.46
CA PHE A 82 -32.39 -8.49 5.82
C PHE A 82 -32.87 -9.80 6.45
N LEU A 83 -32.69 -10.93 5.76
CA LEU A 83 -32.92 -12.25 6.34
C LEU A 83 -31.60 -12.78 6.91
N PRO A 84 -31.53 -13.26 8.17
CA PRO A 84 -30.28 -13.72 8.75
C PRO A 84 -29.98 -15.13 8.25
N LEU A 85 -28.89 -15.31 7.50
CA LEU A 85 -28.35 -16.65 7.24
C LEU A 85 -27.29 -16.97 8.31
N ILE A 86 -27.69 -17.86 9.21
CA ILE A 86 -26.89 -18.55 10.21
C ILE A 86 -25.74 -19.29 9.52
N ASN A 87 -24.54 -19.30 10.13
CA ASN A 87 -23.65 -20.46 10.22
C ASN A 87 -22.42 -20.09 11.07
N ASP A 88 -22.39 -20.56 12.33
CA ASP A 88 -21.17 -20.62 13.14
C ASP A 88 -20.24 -21.68 12.54
N LEU A 89 -19.07 -21.27 12.05
CA LEU A 89 -18.00 -22.19 11.67
C LEU A 89 -16.81 -22.01 12.62
N THR A 90 -16.76 -22.84 13.67
CA THR A 90 -15.62 -22.90 14.58
C THR A 90 -14.49 -23.72 13.97
N LEU A 91 -13.42 -23.04 13.53
CA LEU A 91 -12.27 -23.68 12.90
C LEU A 91 -11.14 -23.83 13.92
N ASN A 92 -10.94 -25.05 14.45
CA ASN A 92 -9.82 -25.36 15.35
C ASN A 92 -8.54 -25.53 14.51
N ILE A 93 -7.66 -24.53 14.53
CA ILE A 93 -6.34 -24.60 13.92
C ILE A 93 -5.31 -24.84 15.02
N SER A 94 -4.57 -25.95 14.93
CA SER A 94 -3.38 -26.22 15.74
C SER A 94 -2.13 -25.92 14.90
N PHE A 95 -1.21 -25.12 15.44
CA PHE A 95 0.06 -24.78 14.78
C PHE A 95 1.19 -25.65 15.36
N PRO A 96 2.15 -26.13 14.55
CA PRO A 96 3.29 -26.86 15.07
C PRO A 96 4.26 -25.92 15.79
N GLU A 97 4.90 -26.44 16.84
CA GLU A 97 5.85 -25.70 17.67
C GLU A 97 7.15 -25.44 16.90
N TYR A 98 7.48 -24.16 16.71
CA TYR A 98 8.65 -23.73 15.95
C TYR A 98 9.89 -23.71 16.86
N VAL A 99 10.99 -24.31 16.43
CA VAL A 99 12.29 -24.19 17.12
C VAL A 99 13.29 -23.50 16.21
N CYS A 100 13.77 -22.32 16.62
CA CYS A 100 14.71 -21.51 15.87
C CYS A 100 16.14 -21.73 16.39
N ILE A 101 16.98 -22.40 15.61
CA ILE A 101 18.38 -22.77 15.96
C ILE A 101 19.42 -21.79 15.39
N TYR A 102 19.08 -20.51 15.23
CA TYR A 102 20.01 -19.51 14.74
C TYR A 102 20.92 -18.98 15.86
N SER A 103 22.24 -19.12 15.68
CA SER A 103 23.27 -18.54 16.55
C SER A 103 24.26 -17.74 15.70
N SER A 104 24.38 -16.43 15.97
CA SER A 104 25.38 -15.56 15.36
C SER A 104 26.18 -14.83 16.45
N ARG A 105 27.51 -14.77 16.28
CA ARG A 105 28.41 -14.05 17.19
C ARG A 105 28.52 -12.58 16.76
N TYR A 106 27.79 -11.72 17.45
CA TYR A 106 27.88 -10.27 17.33
C TYR A 106 29.17 -9.77 18.01
N ILE A 107 29.98 -8.97 17.31
CA ILE A 107 31.13 -8.27 17.88
C ILE A 107 30.75 -6.79 17.99
N ASP A 108 30.64 -6.33 19.24
CA ASP A 108 30.33 -4.96 19.65
C ASP A 108 31.58 -4.08 19.51
N THR A 109 31.77 -3.42 18.36
CA THR A 109 32.60 -2.21 18.33
C THR A 109 31.68 -1.01 18.18
N ILE A 110 31.19 -0.55 19.34
CA ILE A 110 30.42 0.68 19.49
C ILE A 110 31.30 1.84 19.03
N PHE A 111 30.91 2.50 17.94
CA PHE A 111 31.54 3.74 17.50
C PHE A 111 31.19 4.86 18.49
N ILE A 112 32.20 5.40 19.18
CA ILE A 112 32.04 6.50 20.14
C ILE A 112 32.56 7.78 19.47
N PRO A 113 31.70 8.76 19.16
CA PRO A 113 32.14 10.01 18.56
C PRO A 113 32.89 10.89 19.58
N PRO A 114 33.87 11.70 19.13
CA PRO A 114 34.63 12.58 20.02
C PRO A 114 33.77 13.73 20.54
N LYS A 115 33.99 14.11 21.80
CA LYS A 115 33.35 15.28 22.40
C LYS A 115 34.11 16.55 22.00
N GLU A 116 33.40 17.52 21.44
CA GLU A 116 33.91 18.87 21.21
C GLU A 116 34.16 19.54 22.58
N ILE A 117 35.36 20.08 22.76
CA ILE A 117 35.76 20.82 23.95
C ILE A 117 35.49 22.31 23.66
N ALA A 118 34.63 22.93 24.47
CA ALA A 118 34.41 24.37 24.50
C ALA A 118 35.47 25.07 25.38
#